data_AF-A0A7S2GYQ6-F1
#
_entry.id   AF-A0A7S2GYQ6-F1
#
_cell.length_a   1.000
_cell.length_b   1.000
_cell.length_c   1.000
_cell.angle_alpha   90.00
_cell.angle_beta   90.00
_cell.angle_gamma   90.00
#
_symmetry.space_group_name_H-M   'P 1'
#
loop_
_entity.id
_entity.type
_entity.pdbx_description
1 polymer ?
#
loop_
_entity_poly.entity_id
_entity_poly.type
_entity_poly.pdbx_seq_one_letter_code
_entity_poly.pdbx_strand_id
1 'polypeptide(L)'
;MDITSGVLSALAHVHERGLVHRDVKAENVLRGPEGRPILADFGIAAWLSDDRAMLGRCGTPGYAAPEMLTKDASYGKKVDVFSTGVLLFLLIFGRTPFDKKGFLRDQALLAEAL
;
A
#
# COMPACT_ATOMS: atom_id res chain seq x y z
N MET A 1 8.71 -13.51 3.33
CA MET A 1 9.45 -12.25 3.07
C MET A 1 9.65 -12.00 1.57
N ASP A 2 9.62 -13.02 0.71
CA ASP A 2 9.84 -12.86 -0.74
C ASP A 2 8.82 -11.95 -1.45
N ILE A 3 7.55 -11.96 -1.02
CA ILE A 3 6.49 -11.14 -1.64
C ILE A 3 6.82 -9.65 -1.54
N THR A 4 7.02 -9.13 -0.32
CA THR A 4 7.25 -7.70 -0.10
C THR A 4 8.60 -7.25 -0.64
N SER A 5 9.63 -8.09 -0.55
CA SER A 5 10.93 -7.82 -1.19
C SER A 5 10.79 -7.66 -2.70
N GLY A 6 10.07 -8.57 -3.36
CA GLY A 6 9.82 -8.48 -4.80
C GLY A 6 8.95 -7.29 -5.20
N VAL A 7 7.95 -6.93 -4.38
CA VAL A 7 7.16 -5.70 -4.57
C VAL A 7 8.04 -4.46 -4.44
N LEU A 8 8.90 -4.37 -3.43
CA LEU A 8 9.84 -3.25 -3.26
C LEU A 8 10.83 -3.15 -4.43
N SER A 9 11.29 -4.29 -4.96
CA SER A 9 12.13 -4.31 -6.16
C SER A 9 11.39 -3.78 -7.39
N ALA A 10 10.14 -4.19 -7.61
CA ALA A 10 9.30 -3.65 -8.68
C ALA A 10 9.04 -2.15 -8.52
N LEU A 11 8.75 -1.71 -7.29
CA LEU A 11 8.54 -0.30 -6.95
C LEU A 11 9.79 0.53 -7.20
N ALA A 12 10.97 0.06 -6.78
CA ALA A 12 12.23 0.75 -7.06
C ALA A 12 12.41 1.00 -8.56
N HIS A 13 12.14 -0.01 -9.39
CA HIS A 13 12.25 0.10 -10.85
C HIS A 13 11.31 1.15 -11.46
N VAL A 14 10.06 1.22 -11.03
CA VAL A 14 9.10 2.21 -11.56
C VAL A 14 9.32 3.60 -10.96
N HIS A 15 9.75 3.67 -9.69
CA HIS A 15 10.11 4.92 -9.02
C HIS A 15 11.32 5.58 -9.69
N GLU A 16 12.33 4.82 -10.11
CA GLU A 16 13.47 5.36 -10.88
C GLU A 16 13.03 6.09 -12.15
N ARG A 17 11.91 5.66 -12.76
CA ARG A 17 11.33 6.30 -13.95
C ARG A 17 10.41 7.48 -13.61
N GLY A 18 10.18 7.75 -12.33
CA GLY A 18 9.29 8.82 -11.87
C GLY A 18 7.82 8.44 -11.86
N LEU A 19 7.48 7.15 -11.98
CA LEU A 19 6.11 6.66 -11.87
C LEU A 19 5.81 6.23 -10.43
N VAL A 20 4.66 6.64 -9.89
CA VAL A 20 4.14 6.22 -8.57
C VAL A 20 2.95 5.30 -8.80
N HIS A 21 2.90 4.15 -8.14
CA HIS A 21 1.85 3.15 -8.37
C HIS A 21 0.51 3.56 -7.73
N ARG A 22 0.56 4.08 -6.50
CA ARG A 22 -0.58 4.61 -5.71
C ARG A 22 -1.67 3.61 -5.33
N ASP A 23 -1.45 2.31 -5.54
CA ASP A 23 -2.44 1.26 -5.19
C ASP A 23 -1.79 -0.10 -4.88
N VAL A 24 -0.71 -0.09 -4.10
CA VAL A 24 -0.09 -1.34 -3.65
C VAL A 24 -1.01 -2.01 -2.63
N LYS A 25 -1.52 -3.20 -2.96
CA LYS A 25 -2.40 -4.02 -2.12
C LYS A 25 -2.29 -5.49 -2.51
N ALA A 26 -2.80 -6.39 -1.67
CA ALA A 26 -2.68 -7.84 -1.90
C ALA A 26 -3.28 -8.28 -3.25
N GLU A 27 -4.40 -7.68 -3.65
CA GLU A 27 -5.12 -7.95 -4.89
C GLU A 27 -4.30 -7.57 -6.14
N ASN A 28 -3.38 -6.62 -6.01
CA ASN A 28 -2.51 -6.12 -7.08
C ASN A 28 -1.14 -6.82 -7.09
N VAL A 29 -0.94 -7.85 -6.27
CA VAL A 29 0.30 -8.65 -6.26
C VAL A 29 -0.02 -10.05 -6.77
N LEU A 30 0.30 -10.29 -8.04
CA LEU A 30 0.07 -11.55 -8.72
C LEU A 30 1.20 -12.53 -8.45
N ARG A 31 0.90 -13.82 -8.57
CA ARG A 31 1.89 -14.90 -8.52
C ARG A 31 2.33 -15.27 -9.94
N GLY A 32 3.55 -14.88 -10.29
CA GLY A 32 4.19 -15.26 -11.54
C GLY A 32 4.82 -16.66 -11.52
N PRO A 33 5.55 -17.01 -12.60
CA PRO A 33 6.33 -18.24 -12.66
C PRO A 33 7.25 -18.40 -11.44
N GLU A 34 7.41 -19.65 -11.00
CA GLU A 34 8.25 -20.00 -9.84
C GLU A 34 7.86 -19.30 -8.53
N GLY A 35 6.64 -18.75 -8.46
CA GLY A 35 6.16 -18.04 -7.27
C GLY A 35 6.67 -16.61 -7.14
N ARG A 36 7.32 -16.05 -8.17
CA ARG A 36 7.77 -14.66 -8.18
C ARG A 36 6.58 -13.70 -8.02
N PRO A 37 6.61 -12.74 -7.07
CA PRO A 37 5.58 -11.71 -6.98
C PRO A 37 5.69 -10.75 -8.17
N ILE A 38 4.55 -10.42 -8.76
CA ILE A 38 4.43 -9.46 -9.86
C ILE A 38 3.48 -8.35 -9.40
N LEU A 39 3.98 -7.12 -9.33
CA LEU A 39 3.14 -5.94 -9.10
C LEU A 39 2.34 -5.63 -10.36
N ALA A 40 1.03 -5.53 -10.23
CA ALA A 40 0.08 -5.35 -11.33
C ALA A 40 -0.89 -4.19 -11.06
N ASP A 41 -1.69 -3.86 -12.07
CA ASP A 41 -2.71 -2.80 -12.05
C ASP A 41 -2.16 -1.38 -11.81
N PHE A 42 -1.73 -0.77 -12.91
CA PHE A 42 -1.29 0.63 -12.96
C PHE A 42 -2.42 1.59 -13.30
N GLY A 43 -3.69 1.18 -13.16
CA GLY A 43 -4.86 1.98 -13.60
C GLY A 43 -4.97 3.35 -12.92
N ILE A 44 -4.41 3.50 -11.72
CA ILE A 44 -4.29 4.78 -11.02
C ILE A 44 -2.85 5.21 -10.78
N ALA A 45 -1.87 4.63 -11.47
CA ALA A 45 -0.51 5.12 -11.41
C ALA A 45 -0.41 6.53 -12.00
N ALA A 46 0.57 7.32 -11.55
CA ALA A 46 0.80 8.65 -12.11
C ALA A 46 2.28 9.03 -12.06
N TRP A 47 2.67 9.89 -12.99
CA TRP A 47 4.00 10.48 -13.01
C TRP A 47 4.14 11.49 -11.87
N LEU A 48 5.31 11.52 -11.23
CA LEU A 48 5.63 12.52 -10.21
C LEU A 48 5.55 13.95 -10.72
N SER A 49 5.71 14.16 -12.03
CA SER A 49 5.58 15.47 -12.67
C SER A 49 4.12 15.92 -12.87
N ASP A 50 3.13 15.08 -12.56
CA ASP A 50 1.72 15.43 -12.60
C ASP A 50 1.28 15.94 -11.21
N ASP A 51 1.45 17.24 -10.98
CA ASP A 51 1.11 17.90 -9.72
C ASP A 51 -0.35 17.69 -9.33
N ARG A 52 -1.26 17.67 -10.32
CA ARG A 52 -2.69 17.45 -10.08
C ARG A 52 -2.95 16.04 -9.59
N ALA A 53 -2.28 15.05 -10.18
CA ALA A 53 -2.35 13.68 -9.72
C ALA A 53 -1.76 13.53 -8.31
N MET A 54 -0.63 14.17 -8.00
CA MET A 54 0.04 14.10 -6.69
C MET A 54 -0.71 14.82 -5.55
N LEU A 55 -1.78 15.56 -5.87
CA LEU A 55 -2.72 16.14 -4.90
C LEU A 55 -4.05 15.38 -4.83
N GLY A 56 -4.31 14.49 -5.80
CA GLY A 56 -5.57 13.79 -5.94
C GLY A 56 -5.72 12.66 -4.92
N ARG A 57 -6.88 12.57 -4.27
CA ARG A 57 -7.21 11.43 -3.40
C ARG A 57 -7.44 10.18 -4.23
N CYS A 58 -6.71 9.12 -3.95
CA CYS A 58 -6.85 7.81 -4.60
C CYS A 58 -6.29 6.70 -3.69
N GLY A 59 -6.24 5.47 -4.22
CA GLY A 59 -5.77 4.29 -3.49
C GLY A 59 -6.88 3.59 -2.70
N THR A 60 -6.57 2.37 -2.28
CA THR A 60 -7.52 1.52 -1.57
C THR A 60 -7.55 1.84 -0.06
N PRO A 61 -8.74 2.08 0.54
CA PRO A 61 -8.87 2.26 1.99
C PRO A 61 -8.23 1.12 2.79
N GLY A 62 -7.50 1.47 3.85
CA GLY A 62 -6.75 0.50 4.66
C GLY A 62 -5.31 0.27 4.19
N TYR A 63 -4.97 0.62 2.95
CA TYR A 63 -3.59 0.60 2.41
C TYR A 63 -3.02 1.99 2.14
N ALA A 64 -3.88 2.95 1.79
CA ALA A 64 -3.47 4.30 1.43
C ALA A 64 -2.72 5.03 2.57
N ALA A 65 -1.65 5.72 2.19
CA ALA A 65 -0.88 6.56 3.09
C ALA A 65 -1.71 7.77 3.60
N PRO A 66 -1.49 8.26 4.83
CA PRO A 66 -2.30 9.32 5.42
C PRO A 66 -2.28 10.63 4.61
N GLU A 67 -1.15 10.96 3.96
CA GLU A 67 -1.03 12.12 3.08
C GLU A 67 -1.93 12.03 1.84
N MET A 68 -2.23 10.82 1.34
CA MET A 68 -3.16 10.63 0.21
C MET A 68 -4.62 10.91 0.59
N LEU A 69 -4.94 10.88 1.89
CA LEU A 69 -6.28 11.11 2.43
C LEU A 69 -6.45 12.57 2.90
N THR A 70 -5.34 13.25 3.14
CA THR A 70 -5.32 14.64 3.60
C THR A 70 -5.66 15.58 2.46
N LYS A 71 -6.52 16.57 2.72
CA LYS A 71 -6.88 17.57 1.69
C LYS A 71 -5.67 18.46 1.42
N ASP A 72 -5.41 18.76 0.15
CA ASP A 72 -4.36 19.69 -0.29
C ASP A 72 -2.93 19.26 0.11
N ALA A 73 -2.74 18.00 0.49
CA ALA A 73 -1.43 17.42 0.77
C ALA A 73 -0.85 16.77 -0.50
N SER A 74 0.33 17.25 -0.92
CA SER A 74 1.08 16.61 -1.99
C SER A 74 1.79 15.37 -1.47
N TYR A 75 1.89 14.35 -2.32
CA TYR A 75 2.58 13.11 -2.02
C TYR A 75 3.46 12.65 -3.18
N GLY A 76 4.23 11.59 -2.96
CA GLY A 76 5.10 11.02 -3.98
C GLY A 76 5.40 9.55 -3.72
N LYS A 77 6.55 9.07 -4.18
CA LYS A 77 6.99 7.65 -4.11
C LYS A 77 6.78 6.95 -2.76
N LYS A 78 6.86 7.69 -1.65
CA LYS A 78 6.77 7.12 -0.29
C LYS A 78 5.40 6.54 0.05
N VAL A 79 4.34 6.93 -0.68
CA VAL A 79 3.01 6.33 -0.48
C VAL A 79 3.00 4.84 -0.80
N ASP A 80 3.75 4.41 -1.83
CA ASP A 80 3.85 2.99 -2.20
C ASP A 80 4.63 2.20 -1.14
N VAL A 81 5.61 2.83 -0.49
CA VAL A 81 6.38 2.22 0.62
C VAL A 81 5.47 2.03 1.83
N PHE A 82 4.65 3.02 2.16
CA PHE A 82 3.66 2.92 3.24
C PHE A 82 2.69 1.76 2.96
N SER A 83 2.09 1.71 1.78
CA SER A 83 1.16 0.65 1.39
C SER A 83 1.83 -0.73 1.36
N THR A 84 3.12 -0.81 1.00
CA THR A 84 3.90 -2.06 1.13
C THR A 84 4.09 -2.48 2.59
N GLY A 85 4.24 -1.52 3.52
CA GLY A 85 4.25 -1.78 4.95
C GLY A 85 2.91 -2.33 5.47
N VAL A 86 1.80 -1.79 4.98
CA VAL A 86 0.45 -2.34 5.25
C VAL A 86 0.33 -3.76 4.72
N LEU A 87 0.79 -4.03 3.49
CA LEU A 87 0.82 -5.37 2.90
C LEU A 87 1.68 -6.34 3.74
N LEU A 88 2.86 -5.92 4.20
CA LEU A 88 3.69 -6.72 5.09
C LEU A 88 2.94 -7.08 6.38
N PHE A 89 2.28 -6.10 7.00
CA PHE A 89 1.49 -6.32 8.20
C PHE A 89 0.36 -7.32 7.94
N LEU A 90 -0.36 -7.18 6.83
CA LEU A 90 -1.40 -8.12 6.41
C LEU A 90 -0.86 -9.54 6.25
N LEU A 91 0.29 -9.71 5.63
CA LEU A 91 0.92 -11.03 5.42
C LEU A 91 1.34 -11.70 6.73
N ILE A 92 1.68 -10.91 7.76
CA ILE A 92 2.10 -11.43 9.08
C ILE A 92 0.88 -11.73 9.97
N PHE A 93 -0.11 -10.82 9.99
CA PHE A 93 -1.19 -10.84 10.98
C PHE A 93 -2.56 -11.25 10.40
N GLY A 94 -2.68 -11.43 9.09
CA GLY A 94 -3.95 -11.80 8.43
C GLY A 94 -5.01 -10.69 8.41
N ARG A 95 -4.65 -9.47 8.81
CA ARG A 95 -5.51 -8.26 8.80
C ARG A 95 -4.68 -7.01 8.53
N THR A 96 -5.29 -5.93 8.05
CA THR A 96 -4.60 -4.65 7.89
C THR A 96 -4.44 -3.93 9.24
N PRO A 97 -3.40 -3.09 9.42
CA PRO A 97 -3.12 -2.41 10.69
C PRO A 97 -4.18 -1.37 11.09
N PHE A 98 -4.98 -0.89 10.13
CA PHE A 98 -5.96 0.19 10.34
C PHE A 98 -7.41 -0.26 10.09
N ASP A 99 -7.69 -1.56 10.14
CA ASP A 99 -9.06 -2.06 10.02
C ASP A 99 -9.90 -1.65 11.23
N LYS A 100 -10.95 -0.85 11.01
CA LYS A 100 -11.89 -0.43 12.06
C LYS A 100 -12.52 -1.63 12.78
N LYS A 101 -12.70 -2.77 12.09
CA LYS A 101 -13.23 -4.00 12.70
C LYS A 101 -12.19 -4.69 13.58
N GLY A 102 -10.92 -4.66 13.18
CA GLY A 102 -9.80 -5.22 13.94
C GLY A 102 -9.50 -4.43 15.22
N PHE A 103 -9.56 -3.10 15.14
CA PHE A 103 -9.37 -2.21 16.30
C PHE A 103 -10.39 -2.46 17.42
N LEU A 104 -11.67 -2.59 17.07
CA LEU A 104 -12.74 -2.87 18.04
C LEU A 104 -12.61 -4.27 18.64
N ARG A 105 -12.18 -5.26 17.85
CA ARG A 105 -11.96 -6.64 18.32
C ARG A 105 -10.76 -6.73 19.27
N ASP A 106 -9.66 -6.03 18.98
CA ASP A 106 -8.49 -6.00 19.86
C ASP A 106 -8.79 -5.30 21.18
N GLN A 107 -9.55 -4.20 21.14
CA GLN A 107 -10.00 -3.55 22.38
C GLN A 107 -10.92 -4.42 23.21
N ALA A 108 -11.84 -5.18 22.59
CA ALA A 108 -12.69 -6.13 23.30
C ALA A 108 -11.87 -7.25 23.95
N LEU A 109 -10.92 -7.85 23.24
CA LEU A 109 -10.03 -8.89 23.78
C LEU A 109 -9.12 -8.37 24.91
N LEU A 110 -8.65 -7.12 24.82
CA LEU A 110 -7.88 -6.48 25.89
C LEU A 110 -8.73 -6.16 27.12
N ALA A 111 -10.01 -5.80 26.92
CA ALA A 111 -10.95 -5.56 28.01
C ALA A 111 -11.41 -6.85 28.71
N GLU A 112 -11.37 -8.00 28.03
CA GLU A 112 -11.66 -9.33 28.62
C GLU A 112 -10.45 -9.95 29.34
N ALA A 113 -9.23 -9.45 29.06
CA ALA A 113 -7.98 -9.97 29.62
C ALA A 113 -7.47 -9.18 30.86
N LEU A 114 -8.20 -8.15 31.28
CA LEU A 114 -7.95 -7.32 32.49
C LEU A 114 -9.11 -7.46 33.47
#